data_AF-A0A2L1UUJ4-F1
#
_entry.id   AF-A0A2L1UUJ4-F1
#
_cell.length_a   1.000
_cell.length_b   1.000
_cell.length_c   1.000
_cell.angle_alpha   90.00
_cell.angle_beta   90.00
_cell.angle_gamma   90.00
#
_symmetry.space_group_name_H-M   'P 1'
#
loop_
_entity.id
_entity.type
_entity.pdbx_description
1 polymer ?
#
loop_
_entity_poly.entity_id
_entity_poly.type
_entity_poly.pdbx_seq_one_letter_code
_entity_poly.pdbx_strand_id
1 'polypeptide(L)'
;MEDLNKTIKLHCTFCHSEEFAVPYEGYSPPEGTFVVCSKCGRENDVTSLLIIAKAKGLDIATDYANQLVDKMKKELKNSFRNSKHIKIR
;
A
#
# COMPACT_ATOMS: atom_id res chain seq x y z
N MET A 1 -14.74 2.50 2.02
CA MET A 1 -13.34 2.36 2.45
C MET A 1 -13.05 0.99 3.07
N GLU A 2 -14.07 0.19 3.42
CA GLU A 2 -13.87 -1.18 3.96
C GLU A 2 -13.17 -2.14 2.97
N ASP A 3 -13.32 -1.94 1.66
CA ASP A 3 -12.74 -2.82 0.64
C ASP A 3 -11.21 -2.74 0.49
N LEU A 4 -10.55 -1.68 0.98
CA LEU A 4 -9.09 -1.51 0.89
C LEU A 4 -8.44 -1.55 2.29
N ASN A 5 -8.78 -2.54 3.10
CA ASN A 5 -8.06 -2.81 4.33
C ASN A 5 -6.83 -3.69 4.05
N LYS A 6 -5.77 -3.07 3.52
CA LYS A 6 -4.48 -3.74 3.29
C LYS A 6 -3.47 -3.24 4.32
N THR A 7 -3.09 -4.12 5.25
CA THR A 7 -1.99 -3.85 6.17
C THR A 7 -0.67 -3.93 5.42
N ILE A 8 0.09 -2.84 5.41
CA ILE A 8 1.44 -2.80 4.85
C ILE A 8 2.42 -3.03 5.98
N LYS A 9 3.18 -4.11 5.89
CA LYS A 9 4.24 -4.41 6.84
C LYS A 9 5.56 -3.80 6.40
N LEU A 10 6.37 -3.40 7.38
CA LEU A 10 7.75 -2.99 7.14
C LEU A 10 8.62 -4.23 6.91
N HIS A 11 9.61 -4.10 6.04
CA HIS A 11 10.57 -5.14 5.75
C HIS A 11 11.98 -4.60 5.93
N CYS A 12 12.87 -5.39 6.53
CA CYS A 12 14.28 -5.05 6.62
C CYS A 12 14.87 -4.83 5.22
N THR A 13 15.58 -3.72 5.03
CA THR A 13 16.19 -3.34 3.74
C THR A 13 17.26 -4.33 3.28
N PHE A 14 17.84 -5.10 4.21
CA PHE A 14 18.96 -6.02 3.91
C PHE A 14 18.53 -7.47 3.67
N CYS A 15 17.56 -7.96 4.44
CA CYS A 15 17.18 -9.39 4.42
C CYS A 15 15.67 -9.63 4.20
N HIS A 16 14.90 -8.56 4.01
CA HIS A 16 13.44 -8.55 3.78
C HIS A 16 12.58 -9.20 4.87
N SER A 17 13.16 -9.54 6.02
CA SER A 17 12.41 -10.00 7.19
C SER A 17 11.45 -8.91 7.69
N GLU A 18 10.28 -9.32 8.18
CA GLU A 18 9.30 -8.45 8.85
C GLU A 18 9.60 -8.30 10.35
N GLU A 19 10.57 -9.05 10.86
CA GLU A 19 10.88 -9.11 12.29
C GLU A 19 11.89 -8.04 12.69
N PHE A 20 11.43 -7.13 13.55
CA PHE A 20 12.23 -6.09 14.18
C PHE A 20 12.22 -6.24 15.70
N ALA A 21 13.35 -5.97 16.33
CA ALA A 21 13.46 -5.92 17.77
C ALA A 21 12.84 -4.62 18.26
N VAL A 22 11.72 -4.73 18.97
CA VAL A 22 11.01 -3.59 19.57
C VAL A 22 10.97 -3.75 21.09
N PRO A 23 11.06 -2.64 21.85
CA PRO A 23 11.17 -2.69 23.30
C PRO A 23 9.87 -3.15 23.99
N TYR A 24 8.71 -2.90 23.39
CA TYR A 24 7.39 -3.30 23.88
C TYR A 24 6.35 -3.32 22.76
N GLU A 25 5.21 -3.96 22.99
CA GLU A 25 4.11 -4.06 22.03
C GLU A 25 3.48 -2.68 21.75
N GLY A 26 3.24 -2.36 20.47
CA GLY A 26 2.71 -1.06 20.06
C GLY A 26 3.74 0.07 20.04
N TYR A 27 5.04 -0.23 20.28
CA TYR A 27 6.10 0.75 20.08
C TYR A 27 6.12 1.25 18.64
N SER A 28 5.99 2.57 18.47
CA SER A 28 6.08 3.26 17.19
C SER A 28 7.36 4.09 17.17
N PRO A 29 8.42 3.63 16.48
CA PRO A 29 9.67 4.37 16.42
C PRO A 29 9.49 5.70 15.66
N PRO A 30 10.03 6.82 16.16
CA PRO A 30 9.92 8.10 15.47
C PRO A 30 10.81 8.14 14.21
N GLU A 31 10.44 8.98 13.25
CA GLU A 31 11.27 9.28 12.07
C GLU A 31 12.65 9.82 12.51
N GLY A 32 13.69 9.44 11.77
CA GLY A 32 15.09 9.79 12.08
C GLY A 32 15.78 8.89 13.10
N THR A 33 15.14 7.80 13.53
CA THR A 33 15.74 6.78 14.41
C THR A 33 16.02 5.48 13.68
N PHE A 34 16.63 4.53 14.39
CA PHE A 34 16.97 3.21 13.86
C PHE A 34 16.23 2.10 14.62
N VAL A 35 15.87 1.05 13.90
CA VAL A 35 15.39 -0.22 14.46
C VAL A 35 16.26 -1.38 13.99
N VAL A 36 16.50 -2.33 14.89
CA VAL A 36 17.33 -3.50 14.59
C VAL A 36 16.46 -4.64 14.05
N CYS A 37 16.87 -5.24 12.93
CA CYS A 37 16.20 -6.44 12.43
C CYS A 37 16.57 -7.66 13.30
N SER A 38 15.56 -8.36 13.83
CA SER A 38 15.75 -9.54 14.69
C SER A 38 16.40 -10.72 13.96
N LYS A 39 16.30 -10.77 12.61
CA LYS A 39 16.83 -11.87 11.80
C LYS A 39 18.29 -11.68 11.40
N CYS A 40 18.70 -10.48 10.98
CA CYS A 40 20.06 -10.23 10.47
C CYS A 40 20.91 -9.31 11.34
N GLY A 41 20.35 -8.76 12.42
CA GLY A 41 21.05 -7.90 13.37
C GLY A 41 21.43 -6.51 12.85
N ARG A 42 21.05 -6.15 11.61
CA ARG A 42 21.36 -4.85 11.02
C ARG A 42 20.36 -3.78 11.45
N GLU A 43 20.88 -2.58 11.65
CA GLU A 43 20.10 -1.37 11.88
C GLU A 43 19.45 -0.88 10.58
N ASN A 44 18.18 -0.52 10.65
CA ASN A 44 17.42 0.04 9.54
C ASN A 44 16.96 1.44 9.94
N ASP A 45 17.21 2.43 9.09
CA ASP A 45 16.68 3.78 9.26
C ASP A 45 15.15 3.76 9.11
N VAL A 46 14.46 4.22 10.15
CA VAL A 46 12.99 4.19 10.23
C VAL A 46 12.37 5.09 9.16
N THR A 47 12.98 6.25 8.86
CA THR A 47 12.48 7.16 7.82
C THR A 47 12.46 6.46 6.46
N SER A 48 13.56 5.80 6.10
CA SER A 48 13.67 5.04 4.86
C SER A 48 12.65 3.91 4.77
N LEU A 49 12.44 3.15 5.86
CA LEU A 49 11.42 2.11 5.92
C LEU A 49 10.01 2.68 5.68
N LEU A 50 9.68 3.81 6.32
CA LEU A 50 8.40 4.48 6.17
C LEU A 50 8.19 5.02 4.76
N ILE A 51 9.21 5.58 4.12
CA ILE A 51 9.14 6.04 2.72
C ILE A 51 8.79 4.88 1.79
N ILE A 52 9.46 3.74 1.94
CA ILE A 52 9.20 2.54 1.12
C ILE A 52 7.77 2.03 1.34
N ALA A 53 7.32 1.99 2.60
CA ALA A 53 5.95 1.57 2.93
C ALA A 53 4.90 2.53 2.37
N LYS A 54 5.12 3.84 2.48
CA LYS A 54 4.26 4.89 1.90
C LYS A 54 4.17 4.77 0.39
N ALA A 55 5.30 4.55 -0.31
CA ALA A 55 5.34 4.35 -1.75
C ALA A 55 4.51 3.12 -2.17
N LYS A 56 4.72 1.97 -1.51
CA LYS A 56 3.93 0.76 -1.76
C LYS A 56 2.44 0.97 -1.50
N GLY A 57 2.09 1.75 -0.48
CA GLY A 57 0.70 2.10 -0.20
C GLY A 57 0.07 2.96 -1.28
N LEU A 58 0.82 3.91 -1.83
CA LEU A 58 0.38 4.72 -2.95
C LEU A 58 0.12 3.85 -4.18
N ASP A 59 1.02 2.93 -4.52
CA ASP A 59 0.86 2.03 -5.66
C ASP A 59 -0.44 1.19 -5.52
N ILE A 60 -0.67 0.60 -4.33
CA ILE A 60 -1.89 -0.16 -4.05
C ILE A 60 -3.14 0.71 -4.20
N ALA A 61 -3.11 1.95 -3.68
CA ALA A 61 -4.23 2.87 -3.78
C ALA A 61 -4.51 3.28 -5.23
N THR A 62 -3.46 3.54 -6.02
CA THR A 62 -3.56 3.87 -7.44
C THR A 62 -4.13 2.70 -8.24
N ASP A 63 -3.65 1.48 -8.01
CA ASP A 63 -4.18 0.29 -8.67
C ASP A 63 -5.66 0.08 -8.37
N TYR A 64 -6.06 0.26 -7.10
CA TYR A 64 -7.46 0.18 -6.70
C TYR A 64 -8.32 1.25 -7.37
N ALA A 65 -7.84 2.50 -7.42
CA ALA A 65 -8.54 3.58 -8.09
C ALA A 65 -8.74 3.30 -9.58
N ASN A 66 -7.71 2.77 -10.27
CA ASN A 66 -7.80 2.39 -11.67
C ASN A 66 -8.85 1.29 -11.90
N GLN A 67 -8.89 0.27 -11.03
CA GLN A 67 -9.91 -0.79 -11.10
C GLN A 67 -11.33 -0.24 -10.95
N LEU A 68 -11.54 0.72 -10.04
CA LEU A 68 -12.84 1.39 -9.88
C LEU A 68 -13.25 2.18 -11.13
N VAL A 69 -12.31 2.92 -11.73
CA VAL A 69 -12.55 3.68 -12.96
C VAL A 69 -12.92 2.75 -14.12
N ASP A 70 -12.20 1.64 -14.27
CA ASP A 70 -12.48 0.65 -15.32
C ASP A 70 -13.84 -0.04 -15.13
N LYS A 71 -14.20 -0.37 -13.88
CA LYS A 71 -15.51 -0.90 -13.54
C LYS A 71 -16.61 0.09 -13.90
N MET A 72 -16.47 1.36 -13.50
CA MET A 72 -17.42 2.42 -13.82
C MET A 72 -17.55 2.61 -15.34
N LYS A 73 -16.44 2.62 -16.08
CA LYS A 73 -16.45 2.73 -17.55
C LYS A 73 -17.21 1.57 -18.19
N LYS A 74 -17.02 0.34 -17.70
CA LYS A 74 -17.73 -0.85 -18.18
C LYS A 74 -19.22 -0.76 -17.88
N GLU A 75 -19.60 -0.35 -16.67
CA GLU A 75 -20.99 -0.17 -16.26
C GLU A 75 -21.69 0.89 -17.09
N LEU A 76 -21.06 2.05 -17.31
CA LEU A 76 -21.59 3.10 -18.19
C LEU A 76 -21.81 2.58 -19.62
N LYS A 77 -20.81 1.92 -20.21
CA LYS A 77 -20.97 1.32 -21.55
C LYS A 77 -22.12 0.33 -21.62
N ASN A 78 -22.29 -0.50 -20.59
CA ASN A 78 -23.38 -1.47 -20.53
C ASN A 78 -24.75 -0.78 -20.40
N SER A 79 -24.87 0.22 -19.54
CA SER A 79 -26.13 0.96 -19.31
C SER A 79 -26.63 1.68 -20.57
N PHE A 80 -25.74 2.19 -21.42
CA PHE A 80 -26.10 2.88 -22.66
C PHE A 80 -25.97 2.02 -23.92
N ARG A 81 -25.69 0.71 -23.79
CA ARG A 81 -25.41 -0.19 -24.94
C ARG A 81 -26.51 -0.21 -25.99
N ASN A 82 -27.77 -0.09 -25.56
CA ASN A 82 -28.95 -0.11 -26.44
C ASN A 82 -29.61 1.27 -26.59
N SER A 83 -28.95 2.33 -26.11
CA SER A 83 -29.50 3.68 -26.25
C SER A 83 -29.46 4.11 -27.71
N LYS A 84 -30.62 4.52 -28.24
CA LYS A 84 -30.72 5.11 -29.59
C LYS A 84 -30.16 6.53 -29.65
N HIS A 85 -29.98 7.19 -28.51
CA HIS A 85 -29.63 8.60 -28.41
C HIS A 85 -28.21 8.85 -27.87
N ILE A 86 -27.66 7.91 -27.11
CA ILE A 86 -26.34 8.05 -26.47
C ILE A 86 -25.45 6.90 -26.90
N LYS A 87 -24.32 7.21 -27.55
CA LYS A 87 -23.29 6.24 -27.94
C LYS A 87 -22.00 6.54 -27.20
N ILE A 88 -21.58 5.66 -26.30
CA ILE A 88 -20.30 5.76 -25.58
C ILE A 88 -19.24 4.97 -26.36
N ARG A 89 -18.20 5.66 -26.85
CA ARG A 89 -17.03 5.03 -27.50
C ARG A 89 -16.05 4.52 -26.45
#